data_AF-C4JFQ2-F1
#
_entry.id   AF-C4JFQ2-F1
#
_cell.length_a   1.000
_cell.length_b   1.000
_cell.length_c   1.000
_cell.angle_alpha   90.00
_cell.angle_beta   90.00
_cell.angle_gamma   90.00
#
_symmetry.space_group_name_H-M   'P 1'
#
loop_
_entity.id
_entity.type
_entity.pdbx_description
1 polymer ?
#
loop_
_entity_poly.entity_id
_entity_poly.type
_entity_poly.pdbx_seq_one_letter_code
_entity_poly.pdbx_strand_id
1 'polypeptide(L)'
;MSPGLVGEGLTRLFVEAGFARPQLLERPQLFKSMGLFLQKTNIIRDVREDEDDNRRFWPKEIWSKHVDNWEDLFKPENRDAALNCSAEMVMNALGHAEDCLFYLAGLTEQSVFNFAAIPQSMAIATLELCFRNPAMFDRNIKITKGHACQLMWQSTQNVRVICDVFRLYARRIHKKNSPKDPNFLKISMTCGKVIPSISLVVFPLVMILIPMQIEKFIESIFPTQTVEEANRRVNNEKSAEDAKRAAESAEATRDVIFILVSLFGILIVVSSIMFGAAWMMGARFDLAFQELKKGNFRPPRSLTHGEL
;
A
#
# COMPACT_ATOMS: atom_id res chain seq x y z
N MET A 1 -5.00 -11.35 -19.69
CA MET A 1 -4.22 -10.09 -19.58
C MET A 1 -2.94 -10.42 -18.83
N SER A 2 -1.76 -10.19 -19.42
CA SER A 2 -0.49 -10.47 -18.71
C SER A 2 -0.34 -9.49 -17.53
N PRO A 3 0.00 -9.92 -16.30
CA PRO A 3 0.03 -9.03 -15.14
C PRO A 3 1.05 -7.88 -15.27
N GLY A 4 2.04 -8.01 -16.16
CA GLY A 4 2.95 -6.92 -16.49
C GLY A 4 2.24 -5.70 -17.11
N LEU A 5 1.19 -5.93 -17.90
CA LEU A 5 0.38 -4.86 -18.52
C LEU A 5 -0.49 -4.14 -17.49
N VAL A 6 -0.98 -4.87 -16.48
CA VAL A 6 -1.76 -4.27 -15.39
C VAL A 6 -0.88 -3.37 -14.54
N GLY A 7 0.35 -3.81 -14.21
CA GLY A 7 1.33 -2.99 -13.50
C GLY A 7 1.71 -1.72 -14.26
N GLU A 8 1.86 -1.81 -15.59
CA GLU A 8 2.14 -0.65 -16.44
C GLU A 8 0.99 0.36 -16.43
N GLY A 9 -0.24 -0.10 -16.67
CA GLY A 9 -1.42 0.77 -16.70
C GLY A 9 -1.63 1.51 -15.38
N LEU A 10 -1.53 0.79 -14.25
CA LEU A 10 -1.63 1.41 -12.92
C LEU A 10 -0.51 2.42 -12.66
N THR A 11 0.73 2.09 -13.04
CA THR A 11 1.87 3.00 -12.81
C THR A 11 1.73 4.29 -13.60
N ARG A 12 1.29 4.21 -14.87
CA ARG A 12 1.02 5.41 -15.69
C ARG A 12 -0.05 6.28 -15.05
N LEU A 13 -1.15 5.69 -14.60
CA LEU A 13 -2.22 6.41 -13.89
C LEU A 13 -1.71 7.11 -12.63
N PHE A 14 -0.86 6.45 -11.83
CA PHE A 14 -0.31 7.05 -10.62
C PHE A 14 0.65 8.19 -10.91
N VAL A 15 1.47 8.08 -11.96
CA VAL A 15 2.40 9.14 -12.37
C VAL A 15 1.66 10.33 -12.96
N GLU A 16 0.66 10.10 -13.82
CA GLU A 16 -0.20 11.15 -14.38
C GLU A 16 -0.99 11.89 -13.29
N ALA A 17 -1.40 11.20 -12.23
CA ALA A 17 -2.07 11.78 -11.07
C ALA A 17 -1.13 12.46 -10.06
N GLY A 18 0.20 12.38 -10.25
CA GLY A 18 1.19 12.94 -9.31
C GLY A 18 1.38 12.14 -8.01
N PHE A 19 0.88 10.91 -7.94
CA PHE A 19 0.94 10.01 -6.79
C PHE A 19 2.15 9.07 -6.79
N ALA A 20 2.94 9.11 -7.85
CA ALA A 20 4.13 8.31 -8.03
C ALA A 20 5.21 9.11 -8.77
N ARG A 21 6.48 8.78 -8.51
CA ARG A 21 7.62 9.43 -9.15
C ARG A 21 7.72 9.07 -10.63
N PRO A 22 7.93 10.03 -11.55
CA PRO A 22 8.07 9.75 -12.98
C PRO A 22 9.18 8.75 -13.32
N GLN A 23 10.24 8.69 -12.51
CA GLN A 23 11.36 7.76 -12.66
C GLN A 23 10.92 6.28 -12.63
N LEU A 24 9.74 5.96 -12.09
CA LEU A 24 9.19 4.60 -12.14
C LEU A 24 8.83 4.16 -13.57
N LEU A 25 8.52 5.10 -14.47
CA LEU A 25 8.23 4.78 -15.88
C LEU A 25 9.51 4.48 -16.68
N GLU A 26 10.66 4.98 -16.26
CA GLU A 26 11.96 4.72 -16.89
C GLU A 26 12.46 3.29 -16.65
N ARG A 27 11.87 2.58 -15.67
CA ARG A 27 12.25 1.21 -15.29
C ARG A 27 11.06 0.25 -15.33
N PRO A 28 10.65 -0.21 -16.54
CA PRO A 28 9.52 -1.12 -16.70
C PRO A 28 9.61 -2.42 -15.93
N GLN A 29 10.83 -2.87 -15.62
CA GLN A 29 11.04 -4.07 -14.82
C GLN A 29 10.39 -3.99 -13.44
N LEU A 30 10.32 -2.81 -12.80
CA LEU A 30 9.84 -2.68 -11.43
C LEU A 30 8.34 -2.96 -11.32
N PHE A 31 7.53 -2.26 -12.10
CA PHE A 31 6.09 -2.48 -12.12
C PHE A 31 5.71 -3.83 -12.75
N LYS A 32 6.51 -4.34 -13.69
CA LYS A 32 6.32 -5.69 -14.22
C LYS A 32 6.59 -6.76 -13.16
N SER A 33 7.66 -6.60 -12.37
CA SER A 33 8.01 -7.50 -11.26
C SER A 33 6.93 -7.49 -10.17
N MET A 34 6.31 -6.34 -9.87
CA MET A 34 5.17 -6.26 -8.95
C MET A 34 4.01 -7.18 -9.36
N GLY A 35 3.62 -7.15 -10.63
CA GLY A 35 2.55 -8.02 -11.14
C GLY A 35 2.96 -9.50 -11.21
N LEU A 36 4.20 -9.77 -11.64
CA LEU A 36 4.74 -11.13 -11.73
C LEU A 36 4.86 -11.79 -10.35
N PHE A 37 5.26 -11.05 -9.32
CA PHE A 37 5.40 -11.58 -7.96
C PHE A 37 4.06 -12.10 -7.42
N LEU A 38 2.99 -11.30 -7.57
CA LEU A 38 1.64 -11.70 -7.18
C LEU A 38 1.14 -12.90 -7.98
N GLN A 39 1.28 -12.85 -9.31
CA GLN A 39 0.79 -13.93 -10.17
C GLN A 39 1.51 -15.25 -9.90
N LYS A 40 2.85 -15.23 -9.83
CA LYS A 40 3.65 -16.43 -9.56
C LYS A 40 3.33 -17.00 -8.18
N THR A 41 3.12 -16.15 -7.17
CA THR A 41 2.72 -16.60 -5.85
C THR A 41 1.39 -17.35 -5.87
N ASN A 42 0.40 -16.85 -6.62
CA ASN A 42 -0.89 -17.53 -6.79
C ASN A 42 -0.72 -18.87 -7.52
N ILE A 43 -0.01 -18.88 -8.65
CA ILE A 43 0.28 -20.11 -9.42
C ILE A 43 0.96 -21.19 -8.56
N ILE A 44 1.85 -20.80 -7.66
CA ILE A 44 2.54 -21.74 -6.77
C ILE A 44 1.56 -22.32 -5.74
N ARG A 45 0.77 -21.45 -5.11
CA ARG A 45 -0.15 -21.81 -4.03
C ARG A 45 -1.31 -22.68 -4.50
N ASP A 46 -1.84 -22.40 -5.68
CA ASP A 46 -3.08 -23.00 -6.21
C ASP A 46 -2.82 -24.28 -7.03
N VAL A 47 -1.60 -24.84 -7.00
CA VAL A 47 -1.18 -25.98 -7.84
C VAL A 47 -2.11 -27.21 -7.76
N ARG A 48 -2.67 -27.50 -6.58
CA ARG A 48 -3.63 -28.62 -6.41
C ARG A 48 -4.98 -28.32 -7.07
N GLU A 49 -5.48 -27.10 -6.88
CA GLU A 49 -6.75 -26.65 -7.46
C GLU A 49 -6.66 -26.55 -8.98
N ASP A 50 -5.53 -26.05 -9.49
CA ASP A 50 -5.28 -26.00 -10.93
C ASP A 50 -5.22 -27.42 -11.52
N GLU A 51 -4.63 -28.40 -10.84
CA GLU A 51 -4.66 -29.79 -11.31
C GLU A 51 -6.06 -30.42 -11.29
N ASP A 52 -6.85 -30.15 -10.25
CA ASP A 52 -8.25 -30.62 -10.18
C ASP A 52 -9.08 -30.10 -11.36
N ASP A 53 -8.77 -28.90 -11.84
CA ASP A 53 -9.37 -28.26 -13.02
C ASP A 53 -8.68 -28.63 -14.35
N ASN A 54 -7.68 -29.52 -14.36
CA ASN A 54 -6.83 -29.87 -15.51
C ASN A 54 -6.10 -28.66 -16.15
N ARG A 55 -5.75 -27.66 -15.35
CA ARG A 55 -4.99 -26.46 -15.74
C ARG A 55 -3.54 -26.60 -15.27
N ARG A 56 -2.59 -26.25 -16.14
CA ARG A 56 -1.15 -26.39 -15.86
C ARG A 56 -0.43 -25.09 -16.13
N PHE A 57 0.01 -24.41 -15.07
CA PHE A 57 0.73 -23.13 -15.17
C PHE A 57 2.21 -23.23 -14.78
N TRP A 58 2.62 -24.31 -14.11
CA TRP A 58 4.03 -24.51 -13.79
C TRP A 58 4.79 -24.85 -15.07
N PRO A 59 5.90 -24.14 -15.37
CA PRO A 59 6.61 -24.31 -16.62
C PRO A 59 7.29 -25.67 -16.68
N LYS A 60 7.21 -26.33 -17.84
CA LYS A 60 7.84 -27.63 -18.11
C LYS A 60 9.33 -27.61 -17.80
N GLU A 61 10.02 -26.52 -18.13
CA GLU A 61 11.45 -26.31 -17.85
C GLU A 61 11.84 -26.41 -16.37
N ILE A 62 10.89 -26.22 -15.45
CA ILE A 62 11.14 -26.37 -14.01
C ILE A 62 10.73 -27.77 -13.57
N TRP A 63 9.47 -28.17 -13.76
CA TRP A 63 8.99 -29.43 -13.19
C TRP A 63 9.62 -30.67 -13.83
N SER A 64 9.97 -30.62 -15.13
CA SER A 64 10.57 -31.77 -15.82
C SER A 64 12.01 -32.07 -15.38
N LYS A 65 12.60 -31.24 -14.51
CA LYS A 65 13.90 -31.52 -13.87
C LYS A 65 13.75 -32.43 -12.64
N HIS A 66 12.55 -32.49 -12.07
CA HIS A 66 12.28 -33.17 -10.80
C HIS A 66 11.43 -34.42 -10.99
N VAL A 67 10.54 -34.45 -11.99
CA VAL A 67 9.68 -35.59 -12.31
C VAL A 67 9.57 -35.80 -13.82
N ASP A 68 9.28 -37.04 -14.24
CA ASP A 68 9.12 -37.39 -15.66
C ASP A 68 7.76 -36.94 -16.21
N ASN A 69 6.68 -37.20 -15.46
CA ASN A 69 5.32 -36.79 -15.81
C ASN A 69 4.76 -35.78 -14.82
N TRP A 70 3.80 -34.98 -15.25
CA TRP A 70 3.21 -33.94 -14.40
C TRP A 70 2.45 -34.52 -13.19
N GLU A 71 1.71 -35.61 -13.43
CA GLU A 71 0.89 -36.31 -12.45
C GLU A 71 1.73 -36.90 -11.31
N ASP A 72 3.02 -37.14 -11.57
CA ASP A 72 3.97 -37.65 -10.60
C ASP A 72 4.26 -36.64 -9.47
N LEU A 73 4.01 -35.33 -9.65
CA LEU A 73 4.16 -34.32 -8.59
C LEU A 73 3.19 -34.53 -7.43
N PHE A 74 2.03 -35.13 -7.68
CA PHE A 74 0.96 -35.27 -6.69
C PHE A 74 0.99 -36.61 -5.97
N LYS A 75 1.81 -37.55 -6.45
CA LYS A 75 1.97 -38.87 -5.85
C LYS A 75 2.72 -38.77 -4.52
N PRO A 76 2.28 -39.47 -3.45
CA PRO A 76 2.99 -39.49 -2.18
C PRO A 76 4.43 -40.00 -2.29
N GLU A 77 4.70 -40.92 -3.23
CA GLU A 77 6.03 -41.50 -3.43
C GLU A 77 7.08 -40.47 -3.88
N ASN A 78 6.66 -39.43 -4.62
CA ASN A 78 7.54 -38.41 -5.19
C ASN A 78 7.56 -37.12 -4.38
N ARG A 79 7.14 -37.16 -3.11
CA ARG A 79 6.92 -35.95 -2.32
C ARG A 79 8.19 -35.10 -2.18
N ASP A 80 9.35 -35.72 -2.00
CA ASP A 80 10.62 -34.98 -1.91
C ASP A 80 10.99 -34.28 -3.23
N ALA A 81 10.76 -34.92 -4.37
CA ALA A 81 10.97 -34.32 -5.68
C ALA A 81 9.99 -33.16 -5.93
N ALA A 82 8.71 -33.34 -5.56
CA ALA A 82 7.70 -32.29 -5.63
C ALA A 82 8.08 -31.08 -4.75
N LEU A 83 8.59 -31.32 -3.54
CA LEU A 83 9.08 -30.26 -2.65
C LEU A 83 10.27 -29.50 -3.26
N ASN A 84 11.24 -30.19 -3.87
CA ASN A 84 12.36 -29.54 -4.55
C ASN A 84 11.90 -28.71 -5.77
N CYS A 85 10.91 -29.20 -6.52
CA CYS A 85 10.27 -28.46 -7.60
C CYS A 85 9.58 -27.20 -7.08
N SER A 86 8.80 -27.30 -6.00
CA SER A 86 8.14 -26.15 -5.38
C SER A 86 9.15 -25.12 -4.86
N ALA A 87 10.30 -25.58 -4.36
CA ALA A 87 11.37 -24.71 -3.88
C ALA A 87 11.98 -23.90 -5.04
N GLU A 88 12.18 -24.52 -6.21
CA GLU A 88 12.63 -23.82 -7.43
C GLU A 88 11.59 -22.79 -7.90
N MET A 89 10.30 -23.12 -7.85
CA MET A 89 9.22 -22.18 -8.17
C MET A 89 9.18 -20.98 -7.20
N VAL A 90 9.26 -21.23 -5.90
CA VAL A 90 9.31 -20.17 -4.87
C VAL A 90 10.54 -19.28 -5.05
N MET A 91 11.70 -19.87 -5.34
CA MET A 91 12.91 -19.11 -5.67
C MET A 91 12.71 -18.19 -6.88
N ASN A 92 12.07 -18.69 -7.93
CA ASN A 92 11.78 -17.92 -9.14
C ASN A 92 10.84 -16.73 -8.84
N ALA A 93 9.86 -16.91 -7.95
CA ALA A 93 9.01 -15.82 -7.48
C ALA A 93 9.80 -14.83 -6.61
N LEU A 94 10.58 -15.30 -5.63
CA LEU A 94 11.39 -14.47 -4.73
C LEU A 94 12.38 -13.56 -5.46
N GLY A 95 12.83 -13.94 -6.66
CA GLY A 95 13.66 -13.08 -7.51
C GLY A 95 13.05 -11.72 -7.84
N HIS A 96 11.72 -11.56 -7.75
CA HIS A 96 11.03 -10.29 -7.98
C HIS A 96 10.86 -9.43 -6.71
N ALA A 97 11.17 -9.97 -5.52
CA ALA A 97 10.90 -9.29 -4.25
C ALA A 97 11.69 -7.98 -4.10
N GLU A 98 12.93 -7.94 -4.58
CA GLU A 98 13.77 -6.74 -4.57
C GLU A 98 13.16 -5.60 -5.41
N ASP A 99 12.78 -5.89 -6.66
CA ASP A 99 12.12 -4.93 -7.54
C ASP A 99 10.80 -4.40 -6.94
N CYS A 100 10.05 -5.26 -6.23
CA CYS A 100 8.83 -4.86 -5.55
C CYS A 100 9.10 -3.83 -4.45
N LEU A 101 10.17 -4.03 -3.65
CA LEU A 101 10.56 -3.09 -2.62
C LEU A 101 10.99 -1.74 -3.21
N PHE A 102 11.78 -1.74 -4.29
CA PHE A 102 12.16 -0.50 -4.98
C PHE A 102 10.96 0.23 -5.59
N TYR A 103 10.01 -0.49 -6.17
CA TYR A 103 8.78 0.10 -6.70
C TYR A 103 7.97 0.79 -5.60
N LEU A 104 7.72 0.07 -4.49
CA LEU A 104 6.96 0.59 -3.34
C LEU A 104 7.60 1.85 -2.73
N ALA A 105 8.92 1.92 -2.76
CA ALA A 105 9.66 3.06 -2.24
C ALA A 105 9.58 4.31 -3.14
N GLY A 106 9.22 4.13 -4.43
CA GLY A 106 8.98 5.23 -5.38
C GLY A 106 7.57 5.83 -5.34
N LEU A 107 6.66 5.26 -4.54
CA LEU A 107 5.30 5.76 -4.36
C LEU A 107 5.30 6.92 -3.35
N THR A 108 4.63 8.02 -3.69
CA THR A 108 4.58 9.23 -2.83
C THR A 108 3.28 9.33 -2.05
N GLU A 109 2.18 8.84 -2.63
CA GLU A 109 0.85 8.94 -2.02
C GLU A 109 0.52 7.72 -1.14
N GLN A 110 0.06 7.96 0.09
CA GLN A 110 -0.16 6.90 1.07
C GLN A 110 -1.26 5.92 0.65
N SER A 111 -2.32 6.39 0.00
CA SER A 111 -3.42 5.54 -0.47
C SER A 111 -2.95 4.55 -1.56
N VAL A 112 -2.15 5.04 -2.51
CA VAL A 112 -1.54 4.23 -3.58
C VAL A 112 -0.50 3.27 -3.00
N PHE A 113 0.31 3.74 -2.05
CA PHE A 113 1.23 2.88 -1.32
C PHE A 113 0.50 1.73 -0.63
N ASN A 114 -0.57 2.02 0.13
CA ASN A 114 -1.35 1.00 0.82
C ASN A 114 -1.95 -0.03 -0.15
N PHE A 115 -2.52 0.45 -1.26
CA PHE A 115 -3.07 -0.39 -2.31
C PHE A 115 -2.02 -1.35 -2.91
N ALA A 116 -0.79 -0.86 -3.14
CA ALA A 116 0.29 -1.66 -3.68
C ALA A 116 0.97 -2.55 -2.63
N ALA A 117 1.10 -2.10 -1.39
CA ALA A 117 1.86 -2.74 -0.32
C ALA A 117 1.16 -3.98 0.26
N ILE A 118 -0.16 -3.89 0.50
CA ILE A 118 -0.93 -4.98 1.13
C ILE A 118 -0.87 -6.28 0.31
N PRO A 119 -1.11 -6.29 -1.02
CA PRO A 119 -1.01 -7.53 -1.79
C PRO A 119 0.39 -8.13 -1.78
N GLN A 120 1.43 -7.29 -1.77
CA GLN A 120 2.83 -7.72 -1.83
C GLN A 120 3.28 -8.38 -0.53
N SER A 121 2.89 -7.82 0.63
CA SER A 121 3.18 -8.43 1.93
C SER A 121 2.43 -9.76 2.12
N MET A 122 1.21 -9.84 1.61
CA MET A 122 0.42 -11.07 1.61
C MET A 122 1.03 -12.14 0.70
N ALA A 123 1.62 -11.74 -0.43
CA ALA A 123 2.29 -12.64 -1.34
C ALA A 123 3.56 -13.25 -0.73
N ILE A 124 4.45 -12.45 -0.14
CA ILE A 124 5.66 -12.98 0.50
C ILE A 124 5.33 -13.91 1.69
N ALA A 125 4.28 -13.60 2.45
CA ALA A 125 3.78 -14.47 3.51
C ALA A 125 3.23 -15.80 2.97
N THR A 126 2.52 -15.74 1.83
CA THR A 126 2.02 -16.94 1.15
C THR A 126 3.17 -17.79 0.61
N LEU A 127 4.21 -17.19 0.02
CA LEU A 127 5.41 -17.92 -0.43
C LEU A 127 6.09 -18.67 0.73
N GLU A 128 6.17 -18.05 1.91
CA GLU A 128 6.72 -18.71 3.10
C GLU A 128 5.87 -19.90 3.57
N LEU A 129 4.55 -19.82 3.42
CA LEU A 129 3.64 -20.92 3.70
C LEU A 129 3.76 -22.06 2.68
N CYS A 130 3.96 -21.75 1.40
CA CYS A 130 4.15 -22.74 0.34
C CYS A 130 5.53 -23.41 0.41
N PHE A 131 6.55 -22.68 0.87
CA PHE A 131 7.93 -23.17 0.84
C PHE A 131 8.13 -24.41 1.70
N ARG A 132 8.54 -25.51 1.05
CA ARG A 132 8.77 -26.84 1.65
C ARG A 132 7.57 -27.34 2.47
N ASN A 133 6.35 -27.07 2.00
CA ASN A 133 5.13 -27.51 2.67
C ASN A 133 4.42 -28.61 1.86
N PRO A 134 4.47 -29.89 2.30
CA PRO A 134 3.85 -31.00 1.57
C PRO A 134 2.35 -30.82 1.33
N ALA A 135 1.66 -30.14 2.26
CA ALA A 135 0.21 -30.00 2.23
C ALA A 135 -0.31 -29.23 1.00
N MET A 136 0.55 -28.44 0.33
CA MET A 136 0.16 -27.70 -0.89
C MET A 136 -0.20 -28.61 -2.07
N PHE A 137 0.32 -29.85 -2.08
CA PHE A 137 0.04 -30.84 -3.13
C PHE A 137 -1.22 -31.67 -2.84
N ASP A 138 -1.73 -31.61 -1.61
CA ASP A 138 -2.92 -32.36 -1.20
C ASP A 138 -4.16 -31.45 -1.09
N ARG A 139 -3.97 -30.17 -0.78
CA ARG A 139 -5.06 -29.19 -0.62
C ARG A 139 -4.59 -27.76 -0.86
N ASN A 140 -5.53 -26.85 -1.11
CA ASN A 140 -5.25 -25.42 -1.15
C ASN A 140 -4.85 -24.90 0.25
N ILE A 141 -3.71 -24.21 0.31
CA ILE A 141 -3.18 -23.60 1.54
C ILE A 141 -3.36 -22.08 1.51
N LYS A 142 -3.90 -21.52 2.61
CA LYS A 142 -4.13 -20.08 2.74
C LYS A 142 -3.63 -19.60 4.11
N ILE A 143 -3.14 -18.37 4.14
CA ILE A 143 -2.85 -17.69 5.41
C ILE A 143 -4.17 -17.46 6.18
N THR A 144 -4.10 -17.53 7.51
CA THR A 144 -5.28 -17.38 8.35
C THR A 144 -5.79 -15.93 8.31
N LYS A 145 -7.10 -15.73 8.50
CA LYS A 145 -7.72 -14.39 8.47
C LYS A 145 -7.10 -13.43 9.49
N GLY A 146 -6.75 -13.92 10.68
CA GLY A 146 -6.07 -13.13 11.71
C GLY A 146 -4.69 -12.66 11.26
N HIS A 147 -3.91 -13.55 10.63
CA HIS A 147 -2.59 -13.21 10.12
C HIS A 147 -2.66 -12.23 8.95
N ALA A 148 -3.65 -12.39 8.06
CA ALA A 148 -3.94 -11.45 6.99
C ALA A 148 -4.25 -10.04 7.51
N CYS A 149 -5.07 -9.94 8.56
CA CYS A 149 -5.40 -8.67 9.21
C CYS A 149 -4.14 -7.99 9.80
N GLN A 150 -3.29 -8.77 10.47
CA GLN A 150 -2.03 -8.27 11.00
C GLN A 150 -1.11 -7.72 9.90
N LEU A 151 -0.97 -8.45 8.78
CA LEU A 151 -0.16 -8.01 7.64
C LEU A 151 -0.72 -6.75 7.00
N MET A 152 -2.04 -6.67 6.83
CA MET A 152 -2.69 -5.48 6.30
C MET A 152 -2.38 -4.25 7.17
N TRP A 153 -2.52 -4.37 8.49
CA TRP A 153 -2.20 -3.29 9.43
C TRP A 153 -0.72 -2.87 9.39
N GLN A 154 0.20 -3.83 9.36
CA GLN A 154 1.64 -3.54 9.34
C GLN A 154 2.08 -2.90 8.01
N SER A 155 1.51 -3.35 6.89
CA SER A 155 1.97 -2.97 5.55
C SER A 155 1.53 -1.57 5.12
N THR A 156 0.62 -0.93 5.85
CA THR A 156 0.10 0.41 5.52
C THR A 156 0.75 1.54 6.32
N GLN A 157 1.71 1.24 7.20
CA GLN A 157 2.29 2.26 8.09
C GLN A 157 3.37 3.08 7.38
N ASN A 158 4.42 2.43 6.89
CA ASN A 158 5.52 3.07 6.18
C ASN A 158 6.33 2.04 5.38
N VAL A 159 7.22 2.54 4.52
CA VAL A 159 8.13 1.72 3.72
C VAL A 159 9.04 0.84 4.59
N ARG A 160 9.47 1.33 5.76
CA ARG A 160 10.36 0.58 6.66
C ARG A 160 9.69 -0.69 7.21
N VAL A 161 8.44 -0.61 7.64
CA VAL A 161 7.70 -1.73 8.22
C VAL A 161 7.43 -2.80 7.16
N ILE A 162 7.08 -2.42 5.92
CA ILE A 162 6.94 -3.42 4.85
C ILE A 162 8.29 -4.07 4.51
N CYS A 163 9.38 -3.31 4.49
CA CYS A 163 10.71 -3.88 4.33
C CYS A 163 11.03 -4.89 5.45
N ASP A 164 10.67 -4.60 6.70
CA ASP A 164 10.83 -5.52 7.83
C ASP A 164 9.96 -6.78 7.68
N VAL A 165 8.74 -6.65 7.14
CA VAL A 165 7.88 -7.79 6.79
C VAL A 165 8.55 -8.68 5.74
N PHE A 166 9.06 -8.10 4.65
CA PHE A 166 9.81 -8.84 3.62
C PHE A 166 11.05 -9.51 4.22
N ARG A 167 11.78 -8.82 5.09
CA ARG A 167 12.94 -9.36 5.81
C ARG A 167 12.57 -10.57 6.66
N LEU A 168 11.48 -10.45 7.42
CA LEU A 168 11.00 -11.49 8.31
C LEU A 168 10.69 -12.77 7.53
N TYR A 169 9.95 -12.66 6.43
CA TYR A 169 9.58 -13.82 5.62
C TYR A 169 10.75 -14.39 4.82
N ALA A 170 11.62 -13.55 4.25
CA ALA A 170 12.85 -14.03 3.60
C ALA A 170 13.71 -14.83 4.59
N ARG A 171 13.84 -14.38 5.84
CA ARG A 171 14.54 -15.12 6.91
C ARG A 171 13.85 -16.43 7.27
N ARG A 172 12.51 -16.45 7.35
CA ARG A 172 11.75 -17.68 7.62
C ARG A 172 11.93 -18.70 6.51
N ILE A 173 11.86 -18.28 5.24
CA ILE A 173 12.13 -19.14 4.08
C ILE A 173 13.56 -19.67 4.13
N HIS A 174 14.55 -18.80 4.35
CA HIS A 174 15.94 -19.20 4.48
C HIS A 174 16.15 -20.21 5.63
N LYS A 175 15.48 -20.04 6.77
CA LYS A 175 15.57 -20.96 7.91
C LYS A 175 14.93 -22.32 7.61
N LYS A 176 13.86 -22.36 6.81
CA LYS A 176 13.24 -23.61 6.34
C LYS A 176 14.08 -24.32 5.28
N ASN A 177 14.98 -23.61 4.60
CA ASN A 177 15.79 -24.16 3.54
C ASN A 177 16.70 -25.28 4.06
N SER A 178 16.78 -26.40 3.34
CA SER A 178 17.51 -27.59 3.78
C SER A 178 18.71 -27.84 2.87
N PRO A 179 19.90 -28.19 3.41
CA PRO A 179 21.05 -28.56 2.58
C PRO A 179 20.84 -29.77 1.67
N LYS A 180 19.77 -30.56 1.92
CA LYS A 180 19.37 -31.69 1.08
C LYS A 180 18.74 -31.26 -0.25
N ASP A 181 18.33 -30.01 -0.38
CA ASP A 181 17.73 -29.46 -1.59
C ASP A 181 18.82 -29.17 -2.64
N PRO A 182 18.71 -29.66 -3.88
CA PRO A 182 19.65 -29.33 -4.95
C PRO A 182 19.71 -27.81 -5.23
N ASN A 183 18.65 -27.06 -4.92
CA ASN A 183 18.57 -25.62 -5.10
C ASN A 183 19.00 -24.81 -3.87
N PHE A 184 19.51 -25.46 -2.82
CA PHE A 184 19.82 -24.83 -1.53
C PHE A 184 20.62 -23.53 -1.67
N LEU A 185 21.74 -23.57 -2.42
CA LEU A 185 22.63 -22.42 -2.56
C LEU A 185 21.96 -21.24 -3.27
N LYS A 186 21.21 -21.52 -4.35
CA LYS A 186 20.52 -20.48 -5.13
C LYS A 186 19.42 -19.82 -4.30
N ILE A 187 18.63 -20.60 -3.56
CA ILE A 187 17.60 -20.09 -2.65
C ILE A 187 18.22 -19.20 -1.57
N SER A 188 19.31 -19.66 -0.96
CA SER A 188 20.03 -18.91 0.07
C SER A 188 20.59 -17.60 -0.47
N MET A 189 21.15 -17.59 -1.68
CA MET A 189 21.59 -16.38 -2.36
C MET A 189 20.43 -15.42 -2.67
N THR A 190 19.31 -15.91 -3.20
CA THR A 190 18.13 -15.07 -3.49
C THR A 190 17.56 -14.44 -2.21
N CYS A 191 17.42 -15.21 -1.14
CA CYS A 191 17.00 -14.67 0.17
C CYS A 191 18.04 -13.68 0.73
N GLY A 192 19.32 -13.97 0.52
CA GLY A 192 20.44 -13.13 0.92
C GLY A 192 20.52 -11.81 0.16
N LYS A 193 19.98 -11.71 -1.06
CA LYS A 193 19.87 -10.47 -1.85
C LYS A 193 18.79 -9.53 -1.34
N VAL A 194 17.64 -10.06 -0.90
CA VAL A 194 16.53 -9.23 -0.40
C VAL A 194 16.94 -8.40 0.83
N ILE A 195 17.81 -8.94 1.69
CA ILE A 195 18.24 -8.31 2.94
C ILE A 195 19.04 -7.00 2.74
N PRO A 196 20.11 -6.95 1.92
CA PRO A 196 20.81 -5.70 1.63
C PRO A 196 19.93 -4.71 0.86
N SER A 197 19.07 -5.14 -0.06
CA SER A 197 18.15 -4.22 -0.79
C SER A 197 17.24 -3.46 0.16
N ILE A 198 16.80 -4.08 1.27
CA ILE A 198 16.06 -3.40 2.33
C ILE A 198 16.88 -2.29 2.99
N SER A 199 18.16 -2.52 3.28
CA SER A 199 19.02 -1.47 3.84
C SER A 199 19.16 -0.29 2.89
N LEU A 200 19.18 -0.54 1.57
CA LEU A 200 19.25 0.51 0.55
C LEU A 200 17.99 1.36 0.49
N VAL A 201 16.83 0.70 0.58
CA VAL A 201 15.52 1.37 0.58
C VAL A 201 15.31 2.20 1.85
N VAL A 202 15.77 1.68 3.00
CA VAL A 202 15.51 2.27 4.32
C VAL A 202 16.56 3.31 4.73
N PHE A 203 17.80 3.18 4.25
CA PHE A 203 18.92 4.09 4.53
C PHE A 203 19.66 4.46 3.23
N PRO A 204 19.19 5.48 2.50
CA PRO A 204 19.83 5.92 1.26
C PRO A 204 21.27 6.42 1.46
N LEU A 205 21.66 6.80 2.69
CA LEU A 205 23.01 7.26 3.01
C LEU A 205 24.11 6.17 2.89
N VAL A 206 23.74 4.89 2.74
CA VAL A 206 24.69 3.76 2.62
C VAL A 206 25.12 3.53 1.16
N MET A 207 24.96 4.53 0.28
CA MET A 207 25.24 4.45 -1.16
C MET A 207 26.68 4.11 -1.57
N ILE A 208 27.66 4.16 -0.66
CA ILE A 208 29.09 4.22 -1.00
C ILE A 208 29.68 2.91 -1.58
N LEU A 209 28.94 1.80 -1.67
CA LEU A 209 29.50 0.47 -1.99
C LEU A 209 28.81 -0.31 -3.13
N ILE A 210 28.10 0.33 -4.08
CA ILE A 210 27.17 -0.37 -4.99
C ILE A 210 27.52 -0.14 -6.47
N PRO A 211 27.22 -1.08 -7.39
CA PRO A 211 27.34 -0.83 -8.83
C PRO A 211 26.60 0.44 -9.30
N MET A 212 27.33 1.27 -10.03
CA MET A 212 27.02 2.64 -10.51
C MET A 212 25.65 2.85 -11.20
N GLN A 213 25.00 1.81 -11.74
CA GLN A 213 23.66 1.92 -12.36
C GLN A 213 22.51 1.89 -11.33
N ILE A 214 22.70 1.22 -10.20
CA ILE A 214 21.72 1.17 -9.11
C ILE A 214 21.81 2.48 -8.32
N GLU A 215 23.03 3.00 -8.10
CA GLU A 215 23.30 4.28 -7.44
C GLU A 215 22.53 5.44 -8.06
N LYS A 216 22.67 5.68 -9.38
CA LYS A 216 21.99 6.81 -10.06
C LYS A 216 20.46 6.79 -9.94
N PHE A 217 19.87 5.62 -9.81
CA PHE A 217 18.41 5.48 -9.65
C PHE A 217 17.97 5.58 -8.19
N ILE A 218 18.77 5.05 -7.27
CA ILE A 218 18.56 5.31 -5.85
C ILE A 218 18.73 6.80 -5.57
N GLU A 219 19.70 7.50 -6.19
CA GLU A 219 19.84 8.95 -6.13
C GLU A 219 18.65 9.69 -6.75
N SER A 220 18.08 9.18 -7.85
CA SER A 220 16.93 9.83 -8.48
C SER A 220 15.62 9.63 -7.70
N ILE A 221 15.47 8.52 -6.96
CA ILE A 221 14.34 8.27 -6.06
C ILE A 221 14.60 8.80 -4.64
N PHE A 222 15.83 8.79 -4.17
CA PHE A 222 16.24 9.21 -2.84
C PHE A 222 17.45 10.10 -3.01
N PRO A 223 17.28 11.36 -3.44
CA PRO A 223 18.38 12.30 -3.48
C PRO A 223 19.01 12.30 -2.08
N THR A 224 20.30 12.00 -2.01
CA THR A 224 21.06 12.07 -0.76
C THR A 224 20.86 13.48 -0.22
N GLN A 225 20.30 13.58 0.98
CA GLN A 225 20.23 14.88 1.65
C GLN A 225 21.67 15.37 1.75
N THR A 226 21.99 16.43 1.02
CA THR A 226 23.30 17.04 1.10
C THR A 226 23.54 17.43 2.56
N VAL A 227 24.79 17.39 3.01
CA VAL A 227 25.17 17.82 4.36
C VAL A 227 24.64 19.23 4.66
N GLU A 228 24.44 20.05 3.63
CA GLU A 228 23.74 21.33 3.69
C GLU A 228 22.25 21.22 4.07
N GLU A 229 21.46 20.29 3.55
CA GLU A 229 20.05 20.12 3.94
C GLU A 229 19.89 19.58 5.37
N ALA A 230 20.78 18.69 5.79
CA ALA A 230 20.83 18.20 7.17
C ALA A 230 21.22 19.32 8.14
N ASN A 231 22.20 20.17 7.77
CA ASN A 231 22.59 21.35 8.56
C ASN A 231 21.51 22.45 8.53
N ARG A 232 20.78 22.65 7.43
CA ARG A 232 19.66 23.62 7.34
C ARG A 232 18.49 23.26 8.24
N ARG A 233 18.19 21.97 8.41
CA ARG A 233 17.17 21.48 9.35
C ARG A 233 17.58 21.63 10.81
N VAL A 234 18.87 21.48 11.11
CA VAL A 234 19.43 21.70 12.47
C VAL A 234 19.50 23.20 12.80
N ASN A 235 19.82 24.05 11.82
CA ASN A 235 19.95 25.50 12.00
C ASN A 235 18.66 26.30 11.75
N ASN A 236 17.54 25.63 11.46
CA ASN A 236 16.22 26.24 11.29
C ASN A 236 16.17 27.36 10.20
N GLU A 237 16.98 27.23 9.15
CA GLU A 237 16.98 28.16 8.03
C GLU A 237 15.93 27.70 6.99
N LYS A 238 14.84 28.47 6.89
CA LYS A 238 13.77 28.20 5.91
C LYS A 238 14.25 28.53 4.50
N SER A 239 14.08 27.58 3.57
CA SER A 239 14.27 27.83 2.15
C SER A 239 13.33 28.94 1.67
N ALA A 240 13.77 29.75 0.69
CA ALA A 240 12.96 30.80 0.09
C ALA A 240 11.64 30.27 -0.50
N GLU A 241 11.60 28.98 -0.87
CA GLU A 241 10.42 28.30 -1.39
C GLU A 241 9.44 27.87 -0.29
N ASP A 242 9.95 27.40 0.86
CA ASP A 242 9.14 27.09 2.04
C ASP A 242 8.58 28.35 2.70
N ALA A 243 9.34 29.45 2.68
CA ALA A 243 8.88 30.76 3.12
C ALA A 243 7.74 31.29 2.23
N LYS A 244 7.82 31.06 0.90
CA LYS A 244 6.72 31.39 -0.03
C LYS A 244 5.48 30.54 0.20
N ARG A 245 5.61 29.22 0.31
CA ARG A 245 4.46 28.32 0.60
C ARG A 245 3.84 28.60 1.97
N ALA A 246 4.65 28.95 2.97
CA ALA A 246 4.16 29.38 4.27
C ALA A 246 3.45 30.74 4.21
N ALA A 247 3.93 31.67 3.39
CA ALA A 247 3.26 32.96 3.15
C ALA A 247 1.92 32.77 2.41
N GLU A 248 1.90 31.95 1.36
CA GLU A 248 0.70 31.62 0.57
C GLU A 248 -0.36 30.90 1.41
N SER A 249 0.05 29.94 2.25
CA SER A 249 -0.89 29.24 3.16
C SER A 249 -1.39 30.13 4.31
N ALA A 250 -0.56 31.05 4.81
CA ALA A 250 -0.98 32.04 5.79
C ALA A 250 -1.95 33.07 5.20
N GLU A 251 -1.73 33.49 3.96
CA GLU A 251 -2.62 34.37 3.19
C GLU A 251 -3.97 33.67 2.92
N ALA A 252 -3.94 32.43 2.42
CA ALA A 252 -5.14 31.63 2.21
C ALA A 252 -5.95 31.40 3.51
N THR A 253 -5.27 31.17 4.64
CA THR A 253 -5.95 31.01 5.94
C THR A 253 -6.60 32.32 6.40
N ARG A 254 -5.95 33.46 6.18
CA ARG A 254 -6.53 34.78 6.49
C ARG A 254 -7.76 35.05 5.63
N ASP A 255 -7.70 34.78 4.32
CA ASP A 255 -8.82 34.96 3.41
C ASP A 255 -10.02 34.10 3.81
N VAL A 256 -9.79 32.83 4.18
CA VAL A 256 -10.85 31.93 4.69
C VAL A 256 -11.47 32.48 5.97
N ILE A 257 -10.66 32.99 6.91
CA ILE A 257 -11.16 33.60 8.15
C ILE A 257 -11.99 34.86 7.85
N PHE A 258 -11.55 35.74 6.95
CA PHE A 258 -12.31 36.93 6.56
C PHE A 258 -13.64 36.58 5.87
N ILE A 259 -13.67 35.54 5.02
CA ILE A 259 -14.90 35.04 4.41
C ILE A 259 -15.87 34.51 5.48
N LEU A 260 -15.38 33.75 6.47
CA LEU A 260 -16.21 33.23 7.56
C LEU A 260 -16.76 34.35 8.46
N VAL A 261 -15.93 35.32 8.83
CA VAL A 261 -16.35 36.45 9.69
C VAL A 261 -17.36 37.35 8.97
N SER A 262 -17.15 37.63 7.69
CA SER A 262 -18.10 38.45 6.90
C SER A 262 -19.44 37.75 6.70
N LEU A 263 -19.47 36.45 6.40
CA LEU A 263 -20.70 35.65 6.35
C LEU A 263 -21.46 35.68 7.69
N PHE A 264 -20.75 35.49 8.80
CA PHE A 264 -21.36 35.51 10.13
C PHE A 264 -21.88 36.90 10.50
N GLY A 265 -21.15 37.96 10.14
CA GLY A 265 -21.57 39.34 10.34
C GLY A 265 -22.86 39.68 9.57
N ILE A 266 -22.97 39.28 8.30
CA ILE A 266 -24.17 39.49 7.49
C ILE A 266 -25.38 38.76 8.12
N LEU A 267 -25.20 37.52 8.57
CA LEU A 267 -26.26 36.75 9.23
C LEU A 267 -26.77 37.43 10.50
N ILE A 268 -25.89 38.01 11.31
CA ILE A 268 -26.26 38.77 12.52
C ILE A 268 -27.06 40.03 12.14
N VAL A 269 -26.60 40.79 11.15
CA VAL A 269 -27.29 42.01 10.71
C VAL A 269 -28.68 41.69 10.19
N VAL A 270 -28.81 40.69 9.31
CA VAL A 270 -30.11 40.26 8.76
C VAL A 270 -31.02 39.78 9.89
N SER A 271 -30.52 38.95 10.81
CA SER A 271 -31.31 38.48 11.95
C SER A 271 -31.76 39.64 12.84
N SER A 272 -30.90 40.62 13.10
CA SER A 272 -31.22 41.78 13.94
C SER A 272 -32.29 42.66 13.30
N ILE A 273 -32.23 42.86 11.98
CA ILE A 273 -33.28 43.57 11.22
C ILE A 273 -34.59 42.80 11.27
N MET A 274 -34.56 41.46 11.11
CA MET A 274 -35.75 40.62 11.20
C MET A 274 -36.41 40.68 12.58
N PHE A 275 -35.62 40.56 13.66
CA PHE A 275 -36.12 40.68 15.02
C PHE A 275 -36.67 42.08 15.32
N GLY A 276 -35.97 43.14 14.89
CA GLY A 276 -36.42 44.53 15.06
C GLY A 276 -37.72 44.84 14.31
N ALA A 277 -37.85 44.38 13.07
CA ALA A 277 -39.06 44.55 12.28
C ALA A 277 -40.25 43.78 12.89
N ALA A 278 -40.03 42.55 13.34
CA ALA A 278 -41.05 41.77 14.03
C ALA A 278 -41.49 42.42 15.35
N TRP A 279 -40.55 43.00 16.11
CA TRP A 279 -40.88 43.75 17.32
C TRP A 279 -41.73 45.00 17.01
N MET A 280 -41.37 45.79 15.99
CA MET A 280 -42.16 46.95 15.56
C MET A 280 -43.56 46.57 15.07
N MET A 281 -43.73 45.39 14.47
CA MET A 281 -45.04 44.86 14.05
C MET A 281 -45.86 44.23 15.20
N GLY A 282 -45.41 44.36 16.45
CA GLY A 282 -46.16 43.93 17.63
C GLY A 282 -45.96 42.46 18.02
N ALA A 283 -44.90 41.80 17.54
CA ALA A 283 -44.57 40.45 17.97
C ALA A 283 -44.22 40.41 19.47
N ARG A 284 -44.99 39.64 20.25
CA ARG A 284 -44.77 39.43 21.69
C ARG A 284 -43.83 38.25 21.90
N PHE A 285 -42.52 38.50 21.84
CA PHE A 285 -41.48 37.47 22.02
C PHE A 285 -41.53 36.78 23.40
N ASP A 286 -42.08 37.43 24.42
CA ASP A 286 -42.25 36.87 25.76
C ASP A 286 -43.16 35.62 25.78
N LEU A 287 -44.23 35.62 24.99
CA LEU A 287 -45.14 34.48 24.86
C LEU A 287 -44.49 33.34 24.05
N ALA A 288 -43.79 33.67 22.97
CA ALA A 288 -43.06 32.69 22.16
C ALA A 288 -41.95 31.98 22.96
N PHE A 289 -41.21 32.71 23.80
CA PHE A 289 -40.19 32.12 24.68
C PHE A 289 -40.80 31.26 25.80
N GLN A 290 -41.96 31.65 26.33
CA GLN A 290 -42.69 30.84 27.31
C GLN A 290 -43.27 29.56 26.69
N GLU A 291 -43.74 29.58 25.44
CA GLU A 291 -44.20 28.38 24.72
C GLU A 291 -43.05 27.44 24.36
N LEU A 292 -41.89 27.99 23.95
CA LEU A 292 -40.66 27.23 23.70
C LEU A 292 -40.15 26.55 24.99
N LYS A 293 -40.17 27.26 26.12
CA LYS A 293 -39.77 26.71 27.42
C LYS A 293 -40.76 25.65 27.95
N LYS A 294 -42.01 25.69 27.49
CA LYS A 294 -43.04 24.66 27.75
C LYS A 294 -43.00 23.49 26.75
N GLY A 295 -42.11 23.52 25.75
CA GLY A 295 -41.87 22.41 24.82
C GLY A 295 -42.80 22.33 23.60
N ASN A 296 -43.56 23.38 23.29
CA ASN A 296 -44.47 23.39 22.13
C ASN A 296 -43.77 23.91 20.87
N PHE A 297 -43.14 23.00 20.11
CA PHE A 297 -42.37 23.35 18.91
C PHE A 297 -43.19 23.42 17.60
N ARG A 298 -44.52 23.27 17.67
CA ARG A 298 -45.43 23.36 16.49
C ARG A 298 -46.73 24.05 16.87
N PRO A 299 -47.31 24.89 15.99
CA PRO A 299 -48.63 25.48 16.24
C PRO A 299 -49.71 24.38 16.23
N PRO A 300 -50.76 24.49 17.08
CA PRO A 300 -51.86 23.53 17.09
C PRO A 300 -52.64 23.59 15.77
N ARG A 301 -53.00 22.41 15.23
CA ARG A 301 -53.83 22.31 14.02
C ARG A 301 -55.28 22.67 14.36
N SER A 302 -55.77 23.69 13.66
CA SER A 302 -57.16 24.15 13.50
C SER A 302 -57.79 24.94 14.65
N LEU A 303 -58.29 26.12 14.29
CA LEU A 303 -59.44 26.76 14.94
C LEU A 303 -60.50 26.98 13.86
N THR A 304 -61.55 26.18 13.98
CA THR A 304 -62.88 26.32 13.36
C THR A 304 -63.42 27.74 13.53
N HIS A 305 -64.00 28.29 12.46
CA HIS A 305 -64.83 29.49 12.52
C HIS A 305 -66.04 29.26 13.44
N GLY A 306 -66.20 30.13 14.43
CA GLY A 306 -67.43 30.34 15.19
C GLY A 306 -67.73 31.82 15.17
N GLU A 307 -68.88 32.16 14.58
CA GLU A 307 -69.39 33.51 14.38
C GLU A 307 -69.79 34.21 15.69
N LEU A 308 -69.81 35.55 15.60
CA LEU A 308 -70.32 36.59 16.50
C LEU A 308 -69.43 37.02 17.69
#